data_AF-G9PEF7-F1
#
_entry.id   AF-G9PEF7-F1
#
_cell.length_a   1.000
_cell.length_b   1.000
_cell.length_c   1.000
_cell.angle_alpha   90.00
_cell.angle_beta   90.00
_cell.angle_gamma   90.00
#
_symmetry.space_group_name_H-M   'P 1'
#
loop_
_entity.id
_entity.type
_entity.pdbx_description
1 polymer ?
#
loop_
_entity_poly.entity_id
_entity_poly.type
_entity_poly.pdbx_seq_one_letter_code
_entity_poly.pdbx_strand_id
1 'polypeptide(L)'
;MSDKETKNNDHEAATATVPCCLKVIEHKIHGAAELPALLARVFTDGKIAGIAWATDGTRSVNALNPASPGQGPTLKVSSPNGFDISQVYEARIWRVTNNNGDDATLAHEFRWANGVGAVELTLTEDTAEATSEGSESKPVSGWFRKVSYLQHESSGSGDTDSASEPTSGRTEQDEQYVATKPMTAVEFIQEEDKYGNTVVVDQLFTGEWKYNA
;
A
#
# COMPACT_ATOMS: atom_id res chain seq x y z
N MET A 1 33.37 -48.39 6.74
CA MET A 1 32.21 -47.49 6.54
C MET A 1 32.43 -46.31 7.45
N SER A 2 32.72 -45.13 6.89
CA SER A 2 32.75 -43.87 7.65
C SER A 2 31.41 -43.19 7.44
N ASP A 3 30.66 -43.03 8.53
CA ASP A 3 29.44 -42.24 8.56
C ASP A 3 29.81 -40.78 8.32
N LYS A 4 29.48 -40.28 7.13
CA LYS A 4 29.48 -38.84 6.88
C LYS A 4 28.22 -38.27 7.52
N GLU A 5 28.37 -37.68 8.70
CA GLU A 5 27.43 -36.68 9.19
C GLU A 5 27.25 -35.63 8.10
N THR A 6 26.06 -35.64 7.50
CA THR A 6 25.65 -34.60 6.57
C THR A 6 25.31 -33.41 7.45
N LYS A 7 26.26 -32.49 7.61
CA LYS A 7 25.97 -31.15 8.13
C LYS A 7 24.93 -30.55 7.19
N ASN A 8 23.69 -30.44 7.67
CA ASN A 8 22.69 -29.62 7.00
C ASN A 8 23.27 -28.22 6.96
N ASN A 9 23.66 -27.82 5.75
CA ASN A 9 24.08 -26.47 5.43
C ASN A 9 23.04 -25.49 5.96
N ASP A 10 23.54 -24.40 6.51
CA ASP A 10 22.81 -23.19 6.84
C ASP A 10 21.91 -22.82 5.66
N HIS A 11 20.65 -23.22 5.76
CA HIS A 11 19.62 -22.68 4.91
C HIS A 11 19.48 -21.23 5.37
N GLU A 12 20.03 -20.34 4.55
CA GLU A 12 19.74 -18.91 4.49
C GLU A 12 18.45 -18.56 5.24
N ALA A 13 18.61 -17.77 6.30
CA ALA A 13 17.61 -17.34 7.26
C ALA A 13 16.18 -17.40 6.69
N ALA A 14 15.37 -18.32 7.22
CA ALA A 14 13.92 -18.21 7.15
C ALA A 14 13.57 -16.74 7.42
N THR A 15 12.85 -16.10 6.50
CA THR A 15 12.49 -14.69 6.58
C THR A 15 11.76 -14.49 7.91
N ALA A 16 12.49 -14.02 8.92
CA ALA A 16 12.01 -14.07 10.30
C ALA A 16 10.79 -13.17 10.40
N THR A 17 9.65 -13.76 10.76
CA THR A 17 8.45 -13.03 11.12
C THR A 17 8.75 -12.20 12.36
N VAL A 18 8.74 -10.87 12.21
CA VAL A 18 9.05 -9.94 13.30
C VAL A 18 7.74 -9.58 14.03
N PRO A 19 7.72 -9.53 15.37
CA PRO A 19 6.54 -9.13 16.14
C PRO A 19 6.06 -7.72 15.80
N CYS A 20 4.75 -7.52 15.80
CA CYS A 20 4.11 -6.22 15.55
C CYS A 20 2.73 -6.11 16.21
N CYS A 21 2.22 -4.88 16.23
CA CYS A 21 0.88 -4.55 16.73
C CYS A 21 0.10 -3.79 15.66
N LEU A 22 -1.12 -4.26 15.37
CA LEU A 22 -2.08 -3.59 14.50
C LEU A 22 -3.08 -2.79 15.34
N LYS A 23 -3.10 -1.47 15.14
CA LYS A 23 -4.11 -0.57 15.69
C LYS A 23 -5.16 -0.28 14.61
N VAL A 24 -6.44 -0.36 15.00
CA VAL A 24 -7.58 -0.06 14.12
C VAL A 24 -8.39 1.08 14.75
N ILE A 25 -8.62 2.16 14.01
CA ILE A 25 -9.49 3.27 14.41
C ILE A 25 -10.63 3.38 13.41
N GLU A 26 -11.86 3.27 13.88
CA GLU A 26 -13.05 3.47 13.05
C GLU A 26 -13.34 4.96 12.88
N HIS A 27 -13.72 5.34 11.67
CA HIS A 27 -14.10 6.71 11.34
C HIS A 27 -15.53 6.75 10.80
N LYS A 28 -16.31 7.71 11.28
CA LYS A 28 -17.65 7.97 10.75
C LYS A 28 -17.57 8.95 9.60
N ILE A 29 -17.88 8.49 8.39
CA ILE A 29 -18.04 9.33 7.20
C ILE A 29 -19.29 8.94 6.43
N HIS A 30 -20.00 9.92 5.87
CA HIS A 30 -21.29 9.69 5.21
C HIS A 30 -21.17 9.63 3.68
N GLY A 31 -20.00 9.95 3.12
CA GLY A 31 -19.74 9.87 1.70
C GLY A 31 -18.33 10.30 1.32
N ALA A 32 -17.99 10.08 0.05
CA ALA A 32 -16.66 10.31 -0.49
C ALA A 32 -16.19 11.77 -0.37
N ALA A 33 -17.11 12.74 -0.38
CA ALA A 33 -16.79 14.16 -0.25
C ALA A 33 -16.10 14.52 1.08
N GLU A 34 -16.27 13.70 2.13
CA GLU A 34 -15.62 13.91 3.43
C GLU A 34 -14.18 13.35 3.49
N LEU A 35 -13.81 12.46 2.55
CA LEU A 35 -12.52 11.77 2.54
C LEU A 35 -11.33 12.72 2.59
N PRO A 36 -11.23 13.79 1.77
CA PRO A 36 -10.03 14.62 1.76
C PRO A 36 -9.76 15.30 3.11
N ALA A 37 -10.82 15.75 3.78
CA ALA A 37 -10.72 16.42 5.07
C ALA A 37 -10.30 15.43 6.17
N LEU A 38 -10.79 14.19 6.11
CA LEU A 38 -10.38 13.14 7.04
C LEU A 38 -8.94 12.69 6.79
N LEU A 39 -8.57 12.43 5.55
CA LEU A 39 -7.22 12.02 5.16
C LEU A 39 -6.18 13.09 5.54
N ALA A 40 -6.51 14.38 5.43
CA ALA A 40 -5.62 15.45 5.87
C ALA A 40 -5.36 15.45 7.38
N ARG A 41 -6.31 14.93 8.20
CA ARG A 41 -6.10 14.74 9.64
C ARG A 41 -5.32 13.48 9.96
N VAL A 42 -5.56 12.40 9.22
CA VAL A 42 -4.91 11.10 9.40
C VAL A 42 -3.43 11.16 8.97
N PHE A 43 -3.14 11.85 7.86
CA PHE A 43 -1.82 11.89 7.23
C PHE A 43 -1.19 13.30 7.27
N THR A 44 -1.15 13.91 8.46
CA THR A 44 -0.80 15.33 8.68
C THR A 44 0.46 15.81 7.94
N ASP A 45 1.51 14.99 7.87
CA ASP A 45 2.79 15.34 7.22
C ASP A 45 3.37 14.20 6.37
N GLY A 46 2.56 13.20 6.03
CA GLY A 46 3.00 12.02 5.30
C GLY A 46 2.81 12.17 3.79
N LYS A 47 3.81 11.79 3.00
CA LYS A 47 3.55 11.48 1.59
C LYS A 47 2.56 10.31 1.55
N ILE A 48 1.50 10.45 0.77
CA ILE A 48 0.50 9.40 0.61
C ILE A 48 0.52 8.85 -0.81
N ALA A 49 0.05 7.62 -0.96
CA ALA A 49 -0.34 7.03 -2.22
C ALA A 49 -1.67 6.28 -2.00
N GLY A 50 -2.41 6.02 -3.07
CA GLY A 50 -3.75 5.48 -2.91
C GLY A 50 -4.39 5.02 -4.20
N ILE A 51 -5.48 4.28 -4.04
CA ILE A 51 -6.39 3.89 -5.12
C ILE A 51 -7.78 4.35 -4.72
N ALA A 52 -8.46 5.02 -5.64
CA ALA A 52 -9.87 5.35 -5.54
C ALA A 52 -10.62 4.61 -6.66
N TRP A 53 -11.64 3.85 -6.31
CA TRP A 53 -12.54 3.22 -7.27
C TRP A 53 -13.80 4.07 -7.41
N ALA A 54 -14.06 4.50 -8.63
CA ALA A 54 -15.22 5.31 -8.98
C ALA A 54 -16.03 4.65 -10.10
N THR A 55 -17.27 5.10 -10.28
CA THR A 55 -18.17 4.59 -11.32
C THR A 55 -17.66 4.86 -12.74
N ASP A 56 -16.80 5.85 -12.92
CA ASP A 56 -16.10 6.17 -14.18
C ASP A 56 -14.66 5.59 -14.22
N GLY A 57 -14.37 4.62 -13.37
CA GLY A 57 -13.15 3.83 -13.36
C GLY A 57 -12.22 4.10 -12.16
N THR A 58 -11.12 3.36 -12.11
CA THR A 58 -10.13 3.47 -11.03
C THR A 58 -9.20 4.66 -11.25
N ARG A 59 -8.78 5.32 -10.17
CA ARG A 59 -7.84 6.45 -10.17
C ARG A 59 -6.73 6.22 -9.17
N SER A 60 -5.51 6.59 -9.54
CA SER A 60 -4.40 6.68 -8.58
C SER A 60 -4.48 8.00 -7.82
N VAL A 61 -4.34 7.91 -6.50
CA VAL A 61 -4.26 9.06 -5.60
C VAL A 61 -2.79 9.23 -5.22
N ASN A 62 -2.22 10.40 -5.48
CA ASN A 62 -0.78 10.62 -5.33
C ASN A 62 -0.42 11.62 -4.22
N ALA A 63 -1.40 12.41 -3.77
CA ALA A 63 -1.26 13.37 -2.68
C ALA A 63 -2.63 13.92 -2.25
N LEU A 64 -2.61 14.76 -1.22
CA LEU A 64 -3.68 15.72 -0.94
C LEU A 64 -3.26 17.09 -1.46
N ASN A 65 -4.20 17.81 -2.07
CA ASN A 65 -4.07 19.25 -2.24
C ASN A 65 -4.45 19.91 -0.91
N PRO A 66 -3.65 20.85 -0.41
CA PRO A 66 -3.96 21.54 0.83
C PRO A 66 -5.26 22.36 0.70
N ALA A 67 -5.91 22.62 1.82
CA ALA A 67 -7.04 23.52 1.88
C ALA A 67 -6.64 24.92 1.39
N SER A 68 -7.53 25.58 0.65
CA SER A 68 -7.38 26.96 0.21
C SER A 68 -8.46 27.83 0.89
N PRO A 69 -8.31 29.17 0.95
CA PRO A 69 -9.35 30.01 1.54
C PRO A 69 -10.72 29.76 0.90
N GLY A 70 -11.70 29.32 1.70
CA GLY A 70 -13.05 28.99 1.24
C GLY A 70 -13.22 27.60 0.60
N GLN A 71 -12.17 26.79 0.53
CA GLN A 71 -12.20 25.44 -0.06
C GLN A 71 -11.42 24.44 0.80
N GLY A 72 -12.05 23.34 1.19
CA GLY A 72 -11.38 22.25 1.92
C GLY A 72 -10.27 21.58 1.10
N PRO A 73 -9.49 20.68 1.72
CA PRO A 73 -8.49 19.88 1.00
C PRO A 73 -9.18 19.02 -0.07
N THR A 74 -8.44 18.63 -1.11
CA THR A 74 -8.94 17.75 -2.17
C THR A 74 -7.95 16.62 -2.48
N LEU A 75 -8.40 15.55 -3.15
CA LEU A 75 -7.48 14.51 -3.61
C LEU A 75 -6.72 14.99 -4.86
N LYS A 76 -5.41 14.75 -4.88
CA LYS A 76 -4.62 14.88 -6.10
C LYS A 76 -4.59 13.52 -6.81
N VAL A 77 -5.37 13.41 -7.87
CA VAL A 77 -5.47 12.18 -8.68
C VAL A 77 -4.92 12.38 -10.08
N SER A 78 -4.41 11.31 -10.68
CA SER A 78 -4.12 11.29 -12.11
C SER A 78 -5.39 10.94 -12.88
N SER A 79 -5.94 11.87 -13.66
CA SER A 79 -7.11 11.61 -14.53
C SER A 79 -7.08 12.50 -15.77
N PRO A 80 -7.24 11.94 -16.99
CA PRO A 80 -7.32 12.73 -18.22
C PRO A 80 -8.64 13.52 -18.34
N ASN A 81 -9.72 13.02 -17.73
CA ASN A 81 -11.09 13.54 -17.93
C ASN A 81 -11.64 14.29 -16.70
N GLY A 82 -10.76 14.72 -15.80
CA GLY A 82 -11.16 15.30 -14.51
C GLY A 82 -11.51 14.24 -13.47
N PHE A 83 -11.86 14.68 -12.26
CA PHE A 83 -12.13 13.81 -11.12
C PHE A 83 -13.32 14.32 -10.33
N ASP A 84 -14.40 13.52 -10.33
CA ASP A 84 -15.57 13.75 -9.51
C ASP A 84 -15.56 12.82 -8.31
N ILE A 85 -15.24 13.37 -7.14
CA ILE A 85 -15.16 12.59 -5.90
C ILE A 85 -16.51 11.96 -5.52
N SER A 86 -17.64 12.50 -5.99
CA SER A 86 -18.96 11.94 -5.69
C SER A 86 -19.20 10.56 -6.33
N GLN A 87 -18.40 10.21 -7.34
CA GLN A 87 -18.46 8.92 -8.02
C GLN A 87 -17.63 7.83 -7.32
N VAL A 88 -16.79 8.20 -6.35
CA VAL A 88 -15.95 7.27 -5.61
C VAL A 88 -16.81 6.44 -4.65
N TYR A 89 -16.73 5.12 -4.76
CA TYR A 89 -17.44 4.20 -3.88
C TYR A 89 -16.51 3.40 -2.97
N GLU A 90 -15.20 3.36 -3.26
CA GLU A 90 -14.19 2.72 -2.42
C GLU A 90 -12.86 3.49 -2.53
N ALA A 91 -12.12 3.58 -1.43
CA ALA A 91 -10.79 4.17 -1.39
C ALA A 91 -9.87 3.41 -0.43
N ARG A 92 -8.64 3.14 -0.87
CA ARG A 92 -7.53 2.68 -0.03
C ARG A 92 -6.38 3.65 -0.20
N ILE A 93 -6.01 4.34 0.87
CA ILE A 93 -5.00 5.40 0.88
C ILE A 93 -3.98 5.07 1.96
N TRP A 94 -2.69 5.03 1.67
CA TRP A 94 -1.65 4.72 2.64
C TRP A 94 -0.56 5.78 2.65
N ARG A 95 0.12 5.87 3.79
CA ARG A 95 1.38 6.59 3.93
C ARG A 95 2.46 5.83 3.18
N VAL A 96 3.19 6.54 2.34
CA VAL A 96 4.40 6.03 1.71
C VAL A 96 5.50 5.98 2.75
N THR A 97 6.04 4.79 3.02
CA THR A 97 7.16 4.62 3.94
C THR A 97 8.46 4.50 3.14
N ASN A 98 9.43 5.34 3.46
CA ASN A 98 10.80 5.13 3.00
C ASN A 98 11.51 4.24 4.03
N ASN A 99 12.34 3.30 3.57
CA ASN A 99 13.11 2.38 4.42
C ASN A 99 14.11 3.05 5.41
N ASN A 100 14.08 4.38 5.55
CA ASN A 100 15.08 5.19 6.24
C ASN A 100 14.48 6.04 7.39
N GLY A 101 13.29 5.73 7.90
CA GLY A 101 12.61 6.53 8.92
C GLY A 101 12.77 5.97 10.34
N ASP A 102 13.12 6.82 11.29
CA ASP A 102 13.28 6.56 12.73
C ASP A 102 11.96 6.27 13.49
N ASP A 103 10.86 5.98 12.80
CA ASP A 103 9.55 5.68 13.41
C ASP A 103 9.25 4.18 13.32
N ALA A 104 8.77 3.59 14.42
CA ALA A 104 8.38 2.18 14.52
C ALA A 104 7.19 1.80 13.64
N THR A 105 6.58 2.77 12.92
CA THR A 105 5.48 2.56 11.97
C THR A 105 5.94 1.77 10.75
N LEU A 106 5.43 0.55 10.62
CA LEU A 106 5.65 -0.35 9.48
C LEU A 106 4.73 -0.03 8.30
N ALA A 107 3.47 0.31 8.59
CA ALA A 107 2.46 0.67 7.60
C ALA A 107 1.37 1.53 8.23
N HIS A 108 0.82 2.47 7.46
CA HIS A 108 -0.30 3.32 7.89
C HIS A 108 -1.26 3.48 6.72
N GLU A 109 -2.44 2.88 6.81
CA GLU A 109 -3.41 2.82 5.72
C GLU A 109 -4.80 3.24 6.21
N PHE A 110 -5.52 3.96 5.36
CA PHE A 110 -6.90 4.32 5.51
C PHE A 110 -7.73 3.61 4.43
N ARG A 111 -8.82 2.96 4.84
CA ARG A 111 -9.74 2.27 3.95
C ARG A 111 -11.14 2.81 4.15
N TRP A 112 -11.85 2.99 3.05
CA TRP A 112 -13.27 3.33 3.08
C TRP A 112 -14.01 2.61 1.96
N ALA A 113 -15.20 2.12 2.28
CA ALA A 113 -16.15 1.61 1.29
C ALA A 113 -17.55 2.17 1.59
N ASN A 114 -18.22 2.63 0.54
CA ASN A 114 -19.55 3.23 0.63
C ASN A 114 -20.55 2.23 1.22
N GLY A 115 -21.24 2.64 2.28
CA GLY A 115 -22.20 1.79 3.02
C GLY A 115 -21.57 0.77 3.98
N VAL A 116 -20.25 0.61 4.01
CA VAL A 116 -19.55 -0.31 4.93
C VAL A 116 -18.89 0.45 6.09
N GLY A 117 -18.22 1.57 5.80
CA GLY A 117 -17.55 2.40 6.81
C GLY A 117 -16.12 2.76 6.42
N ALA A 118 -15.44 3.46 7.33
CA ALA A 118 -14.04 3.84 7.19
C ALA A 118 -13.21 3.35 8.37
N VAL A 119 -12.00 2.88 8.08
CA VAL A 119 -11.03 2.43 9.08
C VAL A 119 -9.66 2.99 8.77
N GLU A 120 -8.96 3.39 9.82
CA GLU A 120 -7.54 3.70 9.81
C GLU A 120 -6.79 2.56 10.50
N LEU A 121 -5.74 2.09 9.85
CA LEU A 121 -4.94 0.94 10.21
C LEU A 121 -3.50 1.40 10.37
N THR A 122 -2.94 1.23 11.57
CA THR A 122 -1.53 1.52 11.84
C THR A 122 -0.87 0.26 12.34
N LEU A 123 0.14 -0.22 11.61
CA LEU A 123 0.97 -1.34 12.01
C LEU A 123 2.30 -0.82 12.53
N THR A 124 2.69 -1.20 13.73
CA THR A 124 3.97 -0.81 14.36
C THR A 124 4.77 -2.03 14.76
N GLU A 125 6.10 -1.95 14.70
CA GLU A 125 6.97 -2.97 15.32
C GLU A 125 6.67 -3.05 16.82
N ASP A 126 6.64 -4.26 17.36
CA ASP A 126 6.42 -4.48 18.79
C ASP A 126 7.71 -4.13 19.55
N THR A 127 7.82 -2.88 19.96
CA THR A 127 8.90 -2.40 20.83
C THR A 127 8.40 -2.47 22.27
N ALA A 128 9.23 -2.96 23.19
CA ALA A 128 8.90 -3.28 24.59
C ALA A 128 8.24 -2.15 25.43
N GLU A 129 8.09 -0.92 24.90
CA GLU A 129 7.52 0.24 25.59
C GLU A 129 6.17 0.72 25.04
N ALA A 130 5.61 0.09 24.00
CA ALA A 130 4.39 0.57 23.34
C ALA A 130 3.08 0.08 24.00
N THR A 131 2.94 0.18 25.33
CA THR A 131 1.64 0.06 25.99
C THR A 131 1.03 1.46 26.19
N SER A 132 0.36 1.95 25.15
CA SER A 132 -0.47 3.16 25.26
C SER A 132 -1.80 2.81 25.95
N GLU A 133 -1.90 3.13 27.23
CA GLU A 133 -3.19 3.19 27.92
C GLU A 133 -3.96 4.43 27.41
N GLY A 134 -5.00 4.22 26.59
CA GLY A 134 -5.90 5.31 26.23
C GLY A 134 -6.68 5.21 24.91
N SER A 135 -6.47 4.20 24.07
CA SER A 135 -7.26 4.02 22.85
C SER A 135 -8.41 3.04 23.10
N GLU A 136 -9.65 3.39 22.70
CA GLU A 136 -10.85 2.53 22.85
C GLU A 136 -10.70 1.17 22.13
N SER A 137 -9.81 1.06 21.14
CA SER A 137 -9.40 -0.17 20.47
C SER A 137 -8.08 -0.70 21.04
N LYS A 138 -8.08 -1.90 21.63
CA LYS A 138 -6.83 -2.57 22.01
C LYS A 138 -6.05 -2.97 20.76
N PRO A 139 -4.74 -2.63 20.64
CA PRO A 139 -3.91 -3.11 19.56
C PRO A 139 -3.88 -4.64 19.52
N VAL A 140 -3.88 -5.20 18.32
CA VAL A 140 -3.86 -6.64 18.09
C VAL A 140 -2.44 -7.07 17.75
N SER A 141 -1.87 -7.95 18.56
CA SER A 141 -0.52 -8.48 18.33
C SER A 141 -0.50 -9.53 17.24
N GLY A 142 0.63 -9.61 16.53
CA GLY A 142 0.91 -10.63 15.54
C GLY A 142 2.32 -10.52 15.02
N TRP A 143 2.54 -11.01 13.82
CA TRP A 143 3.81 -10.89 13.11
C TRP A 143 3.62 -10.24 11.77
N PHE A 144 4.70 -9.70 11.20
CA PHE A 144 4.66 -9.16 9.85
C PHE A 144 5.69 -9.75 8.92
N ARG A 145 5.38 -9.66 7.63
CA ARG A 145 6.28 -9.97 6.52
C ARG A 145 6.23 -8.87 5.47
N LYS A 146 7.40 -8.40 5.03
CA LYS A 146 7.50 -7.44 3.91
C LYS A 146 7.33 -8.17 2.59
N VAL A 147 6.56 -7.58 1.67
CA VAL A 147 6.35 -8.09 0.32
C VAL A 147 6.44 -6.99 -0.72
N SER A 148 6.75 -7.39 -1.96
CA SER A 148 6.87 -6.49 -3.09
C SER A 148 6.22 -7.08 -4.34
N TYR A 149 5.67 -6.19 -5.16
CA TYR A 149 4.99 -6.49 -6.41
C TYR A 149 5.69 -5.80 -7.56
N LEU A 150 5.85 -6.53 -8.66
CA LEU A 150 6.32 -5.95 -9.91
C LEU A 150 5.30 -4.94 -10.43
N GLN A 151 5.77 -3.76 -10.80
CA GLN A 151 4.96 -2.78 -11.52
C GLN A 151 5.19 -2.99 -13.01
N HIS A 152 4.11 -3.24 -13.76
CA HIS A 152 4.17 -3.32 -15.21
C HIS A 152 4.07 -1.91 -15.80
N GLU A 153 4.99 -1.56 -16.68
CA GLU A 153 4.84 -0.37 -17.50
C GLU A 153 3.82 -0.68 -18.61
N SER A 154 2.90 0.26 -18.85
CA SER A 154 2.07 0.18 -20.06
C SER A 154 3.02 0.23 -21.24
N SER A 155 3.07 -0.83 -22.05
CA SER A 155 3.66 -0.72 -23.40
C SER A 155 2.88 0.37 -24.10
N GLY A 156 3.50 1.52 -24.33
CA GLY A 156 2.84 2.66 -24.97
C GLY A 156 2.06 2.16 -26.18
N SER A 157 0.80 2.55 -26.30
CA SER A 157 0.01 2.21 -27.47
C SER A 157 0.76 2.76 -28.68
N GLY A 158 1.43 1.88 -29.43
CA GLY A 158 1.69 2.16 -30.81
C GLY A 158 0.32 2.42 -31.44
N ASP A 159 0.13 3.60 -31.99
CA ASP A 159 -0.90 3.83 -33.00
C ASP A 159 -0.65 2.78 -34.10
N THR A 160 -1.31 1.62 -34.01
CA THR A 160 -1.27 0.60 -35.04
C THR A 160 -2.36 0.87 -36.07
N ASP A 161 -2.28 2.05 -36.68
CA ASP A 161 -2.71 2.25 -38.06
C ASP A 161 -1.46 2.22 -38.95
N SER A 162 -0.87 1.03 -39.11
CA SER A 162 -0.13 0.66 -40.31
C SER A 162 0.19 -0.82 -40.30
N ALA A 163 -0.48 -1.54 -41.20
CA ALA A 163 -0.04 -2.83 -41.67
C ALA A 163 1.39 -2.70 -42.21
N SER A 164 2.37 -3.30 -41.55
CA SER A 164 3.69 -3.60 -42.11
C SER A 164 4.30 -4.77 -41.35
N GLU A 165 4.71 -5.78 -42.10
CA GLU A 165 5.27 -7.07 -41.67
C GLU A 165 6.50 -6.97 -40.73
N PRO A 166 6.82 -8.04 -39.97
CA PRO A 166 7.87 -7.97 -38.96
C PRO A 166 9.24 -8.02 -39.62
N THR A 167 9.96 -6.91 -39.58
CA THR A 167 11.40 -6.94 -39.89
C THR A 167 12.14 -7.48 -38.68
N SER A 168 12.59 -8.74 -38.79
CA SER A 168 13.59 -9.33 -37.91
C SER A 168 14.84 -8.46 -37.89
N GLY A 169 15.01 -7.70 -36.81
CA GLY A 169 16.13 -6.79 -36.61
C GLY A 169 16.18 -6.30 -35.17
N ARG A 170 16.08 -7.22 -34.19
CA ARG A 170 16.32 -6.90 -32.79
C ARG A 170 17.82 -6.81 -32.58
N THR A 171 18.39 -5.64 -32.80
CA THR A 171 19.74 -5.32 -32.36
C THR A 171 19.71 -5.23 -30.84
N GLU A 172 20.41 -6.15 -30.18
CA GLU A 172 20.71 -6.07 -28.75
C GLU A 172 21.68 -4.92 -28.51
N GLN A 173 21.18 -3.70 -28.31
CA GLN A 173 21.89 -2.60 -27.66
C GLN A 173 20.94 -1.41 -27.44
N ASP A 174 20.89 -0.94 -26.19
CA ASP A 174 20.36 0.35 -25.72
C ASP A 174 18.88 0.49 -25.32
N GLU A 175 18.24 -0.57 -24.83
CA GLU A 175 17.12 -0.39 -23.89
C GLU A 175 17.68 -0.39 -22.47
N GLN A 176 18.05 0.80 -21.98
CA GLN A 176 18.26 1.04 -20.57
C GLN A 176 16.91 0.86 -19.87
N TYR A 177 16.57 -0.39 -19.54
CA TYR A 177 15.39 -0.76 -18.78
C TYR A 177 15.48 -0.02 -17.44
N VAL A 178 14.80 1.13 -17.33
CA VAL A 178 14.71 1.85 -16.07
C VAL A 178 13.96 0.91 -15.15
N ALA A 179 14.67 0.24 -14.25
CA ALA A 179 14.07 -0.69 -13.31
C ALA A 179 12.98 0.07 -12.52
N THR A 180 11.71 -0.21 -12.85
CA THR A 180 10.56 0.39 -12.17
C THR A 180 10.63 -0.03 -10.71
N LYS A 181 10.59 0.93 -9.77
CA LYS A 181 10.58 0.59 -8.34
C LYS A 181 9.33 -0.25 -8.06
N PRO A 182 9.46 -1.40 -7.37
CA PRO A 182 8.30 -2.25 -7.10
C PRO A 182 7.33 -1.57 -6.14
N MET A 183 6.05 -1.95 -6.23
CA MET A 183 5.08 -1.60 -5.19
C MET A 183 5.37 -2.44 -3.95
N THR A 184 5.42 -1.85 -2.75
CA THR A 184 5.68 -2.59 -1.51
C THR A 184 4.45 -2.62 -0.61
N ALA A 185 4.35 -3.69 0.18
CA ALA A 185 3.32 -3.89 1.19
C ALA A 185 3.88 -4.71 2.37
N VAL A 186 3.08 -4.78 3.43
CA VAL A 186 3.35 -5.60 4.61
C VAL A 186 2.14 -6.51 4.86
N GLU A 187 2.40 -7.80 4.98
CA GLU A 187 1.41 -8.81 5.39
C GLU A 187 1.40 -8.88 6.91
N PHE A 188 0.23 -8.73 7.52
CA PHE A 188 -0.01 -8.95 8.95
C PHE A 188 -0.51 -10.39 9.16
N ILE A 189 0.17 -11.11 10.04
CA ILE A 189 0.02 -12.55 10.25
C ILE A 189 -0.37 -12.81 11.70
N GLN A 190 -1.33 -13.69 11.91
CA GLN A 190 -1.73 -14.16 13.23
C GLN A 190 -1.83 -15.69 13.27
N GLU A 191 -1.76 -16.24 14.47
CA GLU A 191 -2.15 -17.61 14.71
C GLU A 191 -3.68 -17.72 14.72
N GLU A 192 -4.20 -18.76 14.08
CA GLU A 192 -5.62 -19.07 14.03
C GLU A 192 -6.00 -19.98 15.20
N ASP A 193 -7.01 -19.56 15.97
CA ASP A 193 -7.35 -20.17 17.27
C ASP A 193 -7.77 -21.65 17.19
N LYS A 194 -8.35 -22.10 16.07
CA LYS A 194 -8.96 -23.44 15.98
C LYS A 194 -7.93 -24.53 15.73
N TYR A 195 -6.92 -24.27 14.91
CA TYR A 195 -5.95 -25.28 14.48
C TYR A 195 -4.49 -24.89 14.76
N GLY A 196 -4.20 -23.68 15.24
CA GLY A 196 -2.84 -23.19 15.51
C GLY A 196 -2.04 -22.91 14.22
N ASN A 197 -2.72 -22.75 13.08
CA ASN A 197 -2.07 -22.39 11.82
C ASN A 197 -1.77 -20.89 11.81
N THR A 198 -0.69 -20.49 11.14
CA THR A 198 -0.46 -19.07 10.84
C THR A 198 -1.21 -18.66 9.57
N VAL A 199 -1.89 -17.52 9.62
CA VAL A 199 -2.68 -16.98 8.50
C VAL A 199 -2.33 -15.52 8.26
N VAL A 200 -2.30 -15.12 6.98
CA VAL A 200 -2.26 -13.70 6.62
C VAL A 200 -3.66 -13.14 6.84
N VAL A 201 -3.80 -12.28 7.84
CA VAL A 201 -5.07 -11.66 8.23
C VAL A 201 -5.32 -10.40 7.41
N ASP A 202 -4.26 -9.66 7.09
CA ASP A 202 -4.38 -8.42 6.32
C ASP A 202 -3.10 -8.11 5.54
N GLN A 203 -3.21 -7.23 4.56
CA GLN A 203 -2.11 -6.68 3.80
C GLN A 203 -2.25 -5.16 3.63
N LEU A 204 -1.25 -4.43 4.12
CA LEU A 204 -1.20 -2.97 4.10
C LEU A 204 -0.13 -2.47 3.13
N PHE A 205 -0.48 -1.51 2.29
CA PHE A 205 0.44 -0.95 1.29
C PHE A 205 1.38 0.09 1.90
N THR A 206 2.58 0.19 1.32
CA THR A 206 3.64 1.09 1.79
C THR A 206 4.41 1.81 0.68
N GLY A 207 4.35 1.29 -0.55
CA GLY A 207 5.09 1.83 -1.70
C GLY A 207 4.38 2.94 -2.46
N GLU A 208 5.00 3.44 -3.52
CA GLU A 208 4.40 4.42 -4.44
C GLU A 208 3.97 3.75 -5.74
N TRP A 209 2.83 4.16 -6.28
CA TRP A 209 2.48 3.86 -7.68
C TRP A 209 3.21 4.84 -8.60
N LYS A 210 3.98 4.31 -9.55
CA LYS A 210 4.39 5.11 -10.71
C LYS A 210 3.34 4.97 -11.80
N TYR A 211 2.74 6.09 -12.20
CA TYR A 211 2.03 6.17 -13.47
C TYR A 211 3.00 6.77 -14.49
N ASN A 212 3.27 6.03 -15.56
CA ASN A 212 3.96 6.57 -16.72
C ASN A 212 2.90 7.35 -17.52
N ALA A 213 2.95 8.68 -17.40
CA ALA A 213 2.11 9.60 -18.16
C ALA A 213 2.52 9.58 -19.64
#